data_AF-A0A1H8P6S3-F1
#
_entry.id   AF-A0A1H8P6S3-F1
#
_cell.length_a   1.000
_cell.length_b   1.000
_cell.length_c   1.000
_cell.angle_alpha   90.00
_cell.angle_beta   90.00
_cell.angle_gamma   90.00
#
_symmetry.space_group_name_H-M   'P 1'
#
loop_
_entity.id
_entity.type
_entity.pdbx_description
1 polymer ?
#
loop_
_entity_poly.entity_id
_entity_poly.type
_entity_poly.pdbx_seq_one_letter_code
_entity_poly.pdbx_strand_id
1 'polypeptide(L)'
;MSAKFAPDGLSSLETTTLSFGFGTLFLLPLPLLLGEPLDLAHASRTFWLSIGYLAIFATLLAYLWWNQGVKALGASRTGIFTFLMPPFAVALAALVLGHAPAIQQIFGGCLALGGVALATLDRPRMRLLSSKQAPR
;
A
#
# COMPACT_ATOMS: atom_id res chain seq x y z
N MET A 1 -14.72 -17.23 -10.88
CA MET A 1 -14.82 -16.00 -11.69
C MET A 1 -13.43 -15.40 -11.72
N SER A 2 -12.79 -15.46 -12.89
CA SER A 2 -11.34 -15.48 -13.08
C SER A 2 -10.68 -14.15 -12.75
N ALA A 3 -9.67 -14.20 -11.89
CA ALA A 3 -8.79 -13.11 -11.53
C ALA A 3 -7.86 -12.75 -12.71
N LYS A 4 -8.42 -12.12 -13.74
CA LYS A 4 -7.68 -11.68 -14.93
C LYS A 4 -7.98 -10.21 -15.23
N PHE A 5 -7.58 -9.35 -14.31
CA PHE A 5 -7.55 -7.88 -14.47
C PHE A 5 -6.13 -7.33 -14.25
N ALA A 6 -5.11 -8.15 -14.50
CA ALA A 6 -3.84 -7.61 -14.96
C ALA A 6 -3.96 -7.54 -16.49
N PRO A 7 -3.89 -6.36 -17.13
CA PRO A 7 -3.73 -6.29 -18.57
C PRO A 7 -2.48 -7.12 -18.90
N ASP A 8 -2.64 -8.13 -19.75
CA ASP A 8 -1.59 -9.12 -20.11
C ASP A 8 -0.37 -8.49 -20.85
N GLY A 9 -0.14 -7.17 -20.75
CA GLY A 9 0.92 -6.46 -21.45
C GLY A 9 1.65 -5.37 -20.64
N LEU A 10 1.19 -4.97 -19.44
CA LEU A 10 1.85 -3.88 -18.71
C LEU A 10 2.86 -4.38 -17.67
N SER A 11 4.12 -4.00 -17.86
CA SER A 11 5.21 -4.16 -16.89
C SER A 11 4.87 -3.43 -15.60
N SER A 12 5.41 -3.91 -14.47
CA SER A 12 5.18 -3.28 -13.16
C SER A 12 5.68 -1.84 -13.13
N LEU A 13 6.69 -1.54 -13.95
CA LEU A 13 7.20 -0.21 -14.17
C LEU A 13 6.17 0.69 -14.86
N GLU A 14 5.51 0.20 -15.91
CA GLU A 14 4.51 0.98 -16.68
C GLU A 14 3.29 1.31 -15.81
N THR A 15 2.77 0.36 -15.04
CA THR A 15 1.66 0.60 -14.10
C THR A 15 2.03 1.65 -13.04
N THR A 16 3.27 1.62 -12.56
CA THR A 16 3.76 2.56 -11.56
C THR A 16 3.93 3.96 -12.15
N THR A 17 4.53 4.07 -13.34
CA THR A 17 4.68 5.35 -14.07
C THR A 17 3.32 5.97 -14.40
N LEU A 18 2.35 5.17 -14.85
CA LEU A 18 1.01 5.65 -15.15
C LEU A 18 0.31 6.19 -13.90
N SER A 19 0.41 5.47 -12.79
CA SER A 19 -0.18 5.86 -11.50
C SER A 19 0.39 7.18 -10.99
N PHE A 20 1.72 7.35 -11.07
CA PHE A 20 2.37 8.59 -10.66
C PHE A 20 2.09 9.74 -11.65
N GLY A 21 2.07 9.47 -12.96
CA GLY A 21 1.74 10.47 -13.97
C GLY A 21 0.34 11.05 -13.75
N PHE A 22 -0.65 10.20 -13.50
CA PHE A 22 -1.99 10.67 -13.14
C PHE A 22 -2.01 11.41 -11.81
N GLY A 23 -1.38 10.87 -10.77
CA GLY A 23 -1.30 11.53 -9.46
C GLY A 23 -0.70 12.94 -9.55
N THR A 24 0.42 13.09 -10.27
CA THR A 24 1.04 14.39 -10.52
C THR A 24 0.11 15.31 -11.30
N LEU A 25 -0.51 14.83 -12.39
CA LEU A 25 -1.41 15.66 -13.20
C LEU A 25 -2.60 16.21 -12.41
N PHE A 26 -3.21 15.39 -11.54
CA PHE A 26 -4.35 15.79 -10.74
C PHE A 26 -3.98 16.64 -9.51
N LEU A 27 -2.81 16.43 -8.91
CA LEU A 27 -2.39 17.14 -7.71
C LEU A 27 -1.61 18.44 -8.00
N LEU A 28 -0.91 18.54 -9.13
CA LEU A 28 -0.14 19.73 -9.50
C LEU A 28 -0.96 21.05 -9.53
N PRO A 29 -2.22 21.10 -10.00
CA PRO A 29 -2.99 22.34 -9.98
C PRO A 29 -3.51 22.72 -8.59
N LEU A 30 -3.51 21.81 -7.61
CA LEU A 30 -4.14 22.02 -6.31
C LEU A 30 -3.57 23.22 -5.52
N PRO A 31 -2.24 23.44 -5.43
CA PRO A 31 -1.69 24.62 -4.75
C PRO A 31 -2.17 25.93 -5.39
N LEU A 32 -2.26 25.98 -6.73
CA LEU A 32 -2.76 27.14 -7.46
C LEU A 32 -4.25 27.39 -7.19
N LEU A 33 -5.06 26.33 -7.13
CA LEU A 33 -6.49 26.41 -6.82
C LEU A 33 -6.76 26.83 -5.36
N LEU A 34 -5.88 26.46 -4.44
CA LEU A 34 -5.96 26.83 -3.02
C LEU A 34 -5.36 28.20 -2.72
N GLY A 35 -4.72 28.86 -3.70
CA GLY A 35 -4.04 30.13 -3.51
C GLY A 35 -2.74 30.04 -2.72
N GLU A 36 -2.15 28.85 -2.63
CA GLU A 36 -0.89 28.55 -1.95
C GLU A 36 0.24 28.47 -2.99
N PRO A 37 0.97 29.57 -3.26
CA PRO A 37 2.03 29.57 -4.27
C PRO A 37 3.17 28.63 -3.86
N LEU A 38 3.66 27.86 -4.84
CA LEU A 38 4.81 26.99 -4.67
C LEU A 38 6.10 27.81 -4.54
N ASP A 39 6.52 28.11 -3.32
CA ASP A 39 7.85 28.70 -3.05
C ASP A 39 8.94 27.62 -3.09
N LEU A 40 9.29 27.21 -4.30
CA LEU A 40 10.39 26.27 -4.54
C LEU A 40 11.77 26.94 -4.44
N ALA A 41 11.82 28.28 -4.51
CA ALA A 41 13.06 29.05 -4.52
C ALA A 41 13.71 29.08 -3.13
N HIS A 42 12.90 29.15 -2.06
CA HIS A 42 13.39 29.11 -0.68
C HIS A 42 13.30 27.72 -0.04
N ALA A 43 13.02 26.68 -0.84
CA ALA A 43 12.95 25.31 -0.35
C ALA A 43 14.31 24.86 0.22
N SER A 44 14.31 24.48 1.50
CA SER A 44 15.52 24.07 2.20
C SER A 44 16.12 22.77 1.62
N ARG A 45 17.42 22.53 1.87
CA ARG A 45 18.04 21.25 1.52
C ARG A 45 17.32 20.05 2.15
N THR A 46 16.86 20.19 3.39
CA THR A 46 16.09 19.16 4.10
C THR A 46 14.77 18.86 3.39
N PHE A 47 14.09 19.88 2.86
CA PHE A 47 12.87 19.68 2.07
C PHE A 47 13.14 18.79 0.85
N TRP A 48 14.15 19.10 0.05
CA TRP A 48 14.49 18.30 -1.14
C TRP A 48 14.92 16.88 -0.80
N LEU A 49 15.69 16.70 0.27
CA LEU A 49 16.07 15.35 0.74
C LEU A 49 14.86 14.55 1.22
N SER A 50 13.93 15.18 1.95
CA SER A 50 12.69 14.54 2.39
C SER A 50 11.79 14.14 1.21
N ILE A 51 11.64 15.02 0.21
CA ILE A 51 10.89 14.71 -1.02
C ILE A 51 11.55 13.56 -1.78
N GLY A 52 12.88 13.59 -1.93
CA GLY A 52 13.62 12.51 -2.60
C GLY A 52 13.47 11.16 -1.88
N TYR A 53 13.58 11.17 -0.54
CA TYR A 53 13.36 9.98 0.27
C TYR A 53 11.95 9.42 0.09
N LEU A 54 10.93 10.29 0.16
CA LEU A 54 9.53 9.90 0.00
C LEU A 54 9.24 9.37 -1.42
N ALA A 55 9.76 10.02 -2.45
CA ALA A 55 9.57 9.63 -3.85
C ALA A 55 10.20 8.26 -4.15
N ILE A 56 11.41 8.00 -3.64
CA ILE A 56 12.15 6.76 -3.95
C ILE A 56 11.67 5.61 -3.06
N PHE A 57 11.77 5.76 -1.73
CA PHE A 57 11.58 4.65 -0.80
C PHE A 57 10.12 4.41 -0.47
N ALA A 58 9.41 5.46 -0.07
CA ALA A 58 8.01 5.32 0.35
C ALA A 58 7.05 5.11 -0.82
N THR A 59 7.44 5.55 -2.02
CA THR A 59 6.55 5.62 -3.18
C THR A 59 6.99 4.66 -4.29
N LEU A 60 8.11 4.91 -4.98
CA LEU A 60 8.54 4.09 -6.13
C LEU A 60 8.80 2.63 -5.75
N LEU A 61 9.65 2.37 -4.75
CA LEU A 61 9.97 0.99 -4.33
C LEU A 61 8.75 0.27 -3.76
N ALA A 62 7.96 0.95 -2.92
CA ALA A 62 6.75 0.39 -2.35
C ALA A 62 5.76 -0.05 -3.44
N TYR A 63 5.49 0.80 -4.44
CA TYR A 63 4.61 0.47 -5.55
C TYR A 63 5.17 -0.64 -6.44
N LEU A 64 6.48 -0.66 -6.71
CA LEU A 64 7.10 -1.73 -7.48
C LEU A 64 6.96 -3.08 -6.78
N TRP A 65 7.20 -3.15 -5.48
CA TRP A 65 7.03 -4.37 -4.69
C TRP A 65 5.56 -4.76 -4.55
N TRP A 66 4.67 -3.80 -4.36
CA TRP A 66 3.24 -4.04 -4.33
C TRP A 66 2.75 -4.66 -5.64
N ASN A 67 3.09 -4.05 -6.78
CA ASN A 67 2.72 -4.55 -8.11
C ASN A 67 3.31 -5.95 -8.38
N GLN A 68 4.54 -6.22 -7.94
CA GLN A 68 5.12 -7.55 -8.00
C GLN A 68 4.36 -8.57 -7.12
N GLY A 69 4.00 -8.17 -5.90
CA GLY A 69 3.17 -8.99 -5.01
C GLY A 69 1.80 -9.31 -5.62
N VAL A 70 1.14 -8.32 -6.22
CA VAL A 70 -0.12 -8.50 -6.95
C VAL A 70 0.05 -9.47 -8.12
N LYS A 71 1.14 -9.38 -8.88
CA LYS A 71 1.45 -10.33 -9.96
C LYS A 71 1.71 -11.75 -9.46
N ALA A 72 2.39 -11.92 -8.33
CA ALA A 72 2.76 -13.23 -7.78
C ALA A 72 1.62 -13.92 -7.01
N LEU A 73 0.83 -13.17 -6.25
CA LEU A 73 -0.15 -13.69 -5.27
C LEU A 73 -1.60 -13.37 -5.65
N GLY A 74 -1.82 -12.46 -6.59
CA GLY A 74 -3.13 -11.90 -6.93
C GLY A 74 -3.54 -10.76 -5.99
N ALA A 75 -4.39 -9.86 -6.50
CA ALA A 75 -4.81 -8.64 -5.79
C ALA A 75 -5.49 -8.93 -4.44
N SER A 76 -6.37 -9.95 -4.37
CA SER A 76 -7.08 -10.30 -3.14
C SER A 76 -6.15 -10.75 -2.02
N ARG A 77 -5.13 -11.58 -2.32
CA ARG A 77 -4.18 -12.05 -1.30
C ARG A 77 -3.21 -10.95 -0.90
N THR A 78 -2.72 -10.18 -1.87
CA THR A 78 -1.80 -9.05 -1.63
C THR A 78 -2.48 -7.97 -0.78
N GLY A 79 -3.77 -7.69 -1.05
CA GLY A 79 -4.61 -6.77 -0.29
C GLY A 79 -4.63 -7.03 1.22
N ILE A 80 -4.59 -8.31 1.64
CA ILE A 80 -4.62 -8.67 3.06
C ILE A 80 -3.35 -8.18 3.78
N PHE A 81 -2.20 -8.11 3.10
CA PHE A 81 -0.96 -7.62 3.70
C PHE A 81 -1.00 -6.12 4.04
N THR A 82 -1.89 -5.33 3.43
CA THR A 82 -2.07 -3.91 3.79
C THR A 82 -2.53 -3.75 5.23
N PHE A 83 -3.23 -4.73 5.80
CA PHE A 83 -3.61 -4.70 7.21
C PHE A 83 -2.40 -4.91 8.17
N LEU A 84 -1.23 -5.29 7.65
CA LEU A 84 0.01 -5.28 8.43
C LEU A 84 0.69 -3.90 8.46
N MET A 85 0.33 -2.96 7.58
CA MET A 85 0.93 -1.61 7.60
C MET A 85 0.76 -0.91 8.96
N PRO A 86 -0.43 -0.88 9.61
CA PRO A 86 -0.59 -0.22 10.90
C PRO A 86 0.33 -0.75 12.02
N PRO A 87 0.43 -2.05 12.31
CA PRO A 87 1.34 -2.54 13.36
C PRO A 87 2.82 -2.27 13.02
N PHE A 88 3.23 -2.38 11.76
CA PHE A 88 4.59 -2.00 11.35
C PHE A 88 4.85 -0.51 11.51
N ALA A 89 3.90 0.35 11.15
CA ALA A 89 4.00 1.79 11.31
C ALA A 89 4.15 2.17 12.79
N VAL A 90 3.35 1.58 13.68
CA VAL A 90 3.45 1.82 15.13
C VAL A 90 4.78 1.32 15.69
N ALA A 91 5.23 0.12 15.29
CA ALA A 91 6.51 -0.43 15.74
C ALA A 91 7.70 0.41 15.27
N LEU A 92 7.73 0.81 14.00
CA LEU A 92 8.77 1.68 13.45
C LEU A 92 8.72 3.07 14.06
N ALA A 93 7.54 3.65 14.27
CA ALA A 93 7.40 4.94 14.94
C ALA A 93 7.96 4.89 16.37
N ALA A 94 7.64 3.85 17.14
CA ALA A 94 8.18 3.67 18.48
C ALA A 94 9.71 3.53 18.48
N LEU A 95 10.26 2.78 17.52
CA LEU A 95 11.71 2.56 17.40
C LEU A 95 12.48 3.79 16.90
N VAL A 96 11.94 4.51 15.93
CA VAL A 96 12.60 5.67 15.29
C VAL A 96 12.42 6.94 16.12
N LEU A 97 11.22 7.19 16.65
CA LEU A 97 10.96 8.40 17.47
C LEU A 97 11.31 8.19 18.94
N GLY A 98 11.51 6.95 19.41
CA GLY A 98 11.87 6.64 20.79
C GLY A 98 10.75 6.83 21.83
N HIS A 99 9.53 7.15 21.39
CA HIS A 99 8.38 7.32 22.27
C HIS A 99 7.54 6.05 22.30
N ALA A 100 7.08 5.66 23.49
CA ALA A 100 6.17 4.52 23.63
C ALA A 100 4.87 4.78 22.87
N PRO A 101 4.34 3.79 22.13
CA PRO A 101 3.12 3.97 21.37
C PRO A 101 1.94 4.19 22.32
N ALA A 102 1.06 5.11 21.95
CA ALA A 102 -0.14 5.40 22.73
C ALA A 102 -1.06 4.17 22.79
N ILE A 103 -1.86 4.06 23.85
CA ILE A 103 -2.80 2.93 24.02
C ILE A 103 -3.75 2.77 22.83
N GLN A 104 -4.14 3.88 22.19
CA GLN A 104 -4.98 3.91 20.99
C GLN A 104 -4.27 3.27 19.79
N GLN A 105 -2.96 3.47 19.65
CA GLN A 105 -2.15 2.89 18.58
C GLN A 105 -1.98 1.38 18.77
N ILE A 106 -1.79 0.94 20.03
CA ILE A 106 -1.73 -0.48 20.38
C ILE A 106 -3.07 -1.16 20.02
N PHE A 107 -4.19 -0.57 20.42
CA PHE A 107 -5.52 -1.10 20.11
C PHE A 107 -5.77 -1.20 18.60
N GLY A 108 -5.42 -0.15 17.85
CA GLY A 108 -5.51 -0.16 16.38
C GLY A 108 -4.63 -1.24 15.74
N GLY A 109 -3.41 -1.43 16.24
CA GLY A 109 -2.51 -2.50 15.81
C GLY A 109 -3.09 -3.90 16.05
N CYS A 110 -3.64 -4.15 17.24
CA CYS A 110 -4.29 -5.41 17.58
C CYS A 110 -5.51 -5.69 16.68
N LEU A 111 -6.36 -4.69 16.44
CA LEU A 111 -7.50 -4.79 15.53
C LEU A 111 -7.08 -5.15 14.10
N ALA A 112 -6.02 -4.51 13.60
CA ALA A 112 -5.49 -4.77 12.26
C ALA A 112 -4.95 -6.20 12.14
N LEU A 113 -4.18 -6.67 13.14
CA LEU A 113 -3.70 -8.05 13.21
C LEU A 113 -4.85 -9.06 13.29
N GLY A 114 -5.90 -8.76 14.06
CA GLY A 114 -7.12 -9.57 14.12
C GLY A 114 -7.80 -9.67 12.76
N GLY A 115 -7.92 -8.57 12.03
CA GLY A 115 -8.45 -8.54 10.66
C GLY A 115 -7.66 -9.42 9.69
N VAL A 116 -6.32 -9.37 9.75
CA VAL A 116 -5.45 -10.27 8.96
C VAL A 116 -5.72 -11.72 9.32
N ALA A 117 -5.73 -12.05 10.61
CA ALA A 117 -5.93 -13.41 11.08
C ALA A 117 -7.25 -13.98 10.57
N LEU A 118 -8.35 -13.24 10.71
CA LEU A 118 -9.66 -13.64 10.20
C LEU A 118 -9.67 -13.82 8.66
N ALA A 119 -9.14 -12.84 7.92
CA ALA A 119 -9.13 -12.89 6.46
C ALA A 119 -8.26 -14.03 5.88
N THR A 120 -7.23 -14.46 6.62
CA THR A 120 -6.24 -15.44 6.14
C THR A 120 -6.52 -16.86 6.64
N LEU A 121 -7.05 -17.01 7.86
CA LEU A 121 -7.23 -18.32 8.51
C LEU A 121 -8.55 -19.02 8.13
N ASP A 122 -9.58 -18.32 7.65
CA ASP A 122 -10.91 -18.89 7.37
C ASP A 122 -11.05 -19.68 6.04
N ARG A 123 -9.92 -20.09 5.44
CA ARG A 123 -9.90 -20.85 4.18
C ARG A 123 -10.22 -22.36 4.20
N PRO A 124 -10.55 -23.07 5.30
CA PRO A 124 -10.87 -24.51 5.22
C PRO A 124 -12.21 -24.82 4.54
N ARG A 125 -13.21 -23.91 4.58
CA ARG A 125 -14.60 -24.27 4.24
C ARG A 125 -14.93 -24.32 2.74
N MET A 126 -14.23 -23.55 1.90
CA MET A 126 -14.54 -23.49 0.45
C MET A 126 -14.02 -24.69 -0.35
N ARG A 127 -12.98 -25.40 0.12
CA ARG A 127 -12.47 -26.61 -0.57
C ARG A 127 -13.43 -27.81 -0.43
N LEU A 128 -14.21 -27.89 0.65
CA LEU A 128 -15.11 -29.02 0.92
C LEU A 128 -16.41 -28.96 0.10
N LEU A 129 -16.84 -27.77 -0.32
CA LEU A 129 -18.04 -27.60 -1.17
C LEU A 129 -17.73 -27.90 -2.65
N SER A 130 -16.50 -27.66 -3.10
CA SER A 130 -16.05 -27.99 -4.46
C SER A 130 -15.89 -29.50 -4.68
N SER A 131 -15.63 -30.28 -3.62
CA SER A 131 -15.47 -31.73 -3.70
C SER A 131 -16.81 -32.49 -3.84
N LYS A 132 -17.94 -31.89 -3.42
CA LYS A 132 -19.27 -32.53 -3.49
C LYS A 132 -20.00 -32.32 -4.81
N GLN A 133 -19.47 -31.50 -5.73
CA GLN A 133 -20.12 -31.15 -7.00
C GLN A 133 -19.49 -31.78 -8.26
N ALA A 134 -18.52 -32.69 -8.13
CA ALA A 134 -18.04 -33.44 -9.29
C ALA A 134 -19.14 -34.43 -9.75
N PRO A 135 -19.76 -34.26 -10.94
CA PRO A 135 -20.65 -35.26 -11.50
C PRO A 135 -19.79 -36.45 -11.95
N ARG A 136 -20.22 -37.66 -11.57
CA ARG A 136 -19.68 -38.92 -12.09
C ARG A 136 -20.09 -39.12 -13.54
#